data_AF-A0A2V8RFC6-F1
#
_entry.id   AF-A0A2V8RFC6-F1
#
_cell.length_a   1.000
_cell.length_b   1.000
_cell.length_c   1.000
_cell.angle_alpha   90.00
_cell.angle_beta   90.00
_cell.angle_gamma   90.00
#
_symmetry.space_group_name_H-M   'P 1'
#
loop_
_entity.id
_entity.type
_entity.pdbx_description
1 polymer ?
#
loop_
_entity_poly.entity_id
_entity_poly.type
_entity_poly.pdbx_seq_one_letter_code
_entity_poly.pdbx_strand_id
1 'polypeptide(L)'
;APAADYLLIDALQLKLVCLPQKAIIKGDSISYSIAAASVIAKTYRDGLMTELDSQFPQYGFAEHKGYGAASHRAAIKEYGPCPLHRKTFRSVL
;
A
#
# COMPACT_ATOMS: atom_id res chain seq x y z
N ALA A 1 -1.68 -22.51 -8.71
CA ALA A 1 -0.97 -22.84 -7.46
C ALA A 1 -1.96 -23.52 -6.51
N PRO A 2 -1.51 -24.44 -5.64
CA PRO A 2 -2.38 -25.05 -4.64
C PRO A 2 -2.90 -24.01 -3.65
N ALA A 3 -4.03 -24.32 -3.00
CA ALA A 3 -4.53 -23.54 -1.88
C ALA A 3 -3.54 -23.64 -0.70
N ALA A 4 -3.42 -22.57 0.09
CA ALA A 4 -2.55 -22.56 1.27
C ALA A 4 -3.24 -23.23 2.47
N ASP A 5 -2.51 -24.06 3.21
CA ASP A 5 -3.00 -24.72 4.42
C ASP A 5 -2.84 -23.87 5.70
N TYR A 6 -1.91 -22.92 5.69
CA TYR A 6 -1.57 -22.06 6.85
C TYR A 6 -1.07 -20.68 6.39
N LEU A 7 -1.38 -19.62 7.16
CA LEU A 7 -0.98 -18.25 6.87
C LEU A 7 0.04 -17.71 7.88
N LEU A 8 1.15 -17.16 7.38
CA LEU A 8 2.07 -16.33 8.16
C LEU A 8 1.84 -14.88 7.76
N ILE A 9 1.51 -14.01 8.72
CA ILE A 9 1.04 -12.64 8.44
C ILE A 9 1.87 -11.65 9.25
N ASP A 10 2.30 -10.57 8.61
CA ASP A 10 3.02 -9.49 9.28
C ASP A 10 2.07 -8.68 10.18
N ALA A 11 2.30 -8.77 11.49
CA ALA A 11 1.68 -8.00 12.57
C ALA A 11 0.13 -7.96 12.64
N LEU A 12 -0.58 -8.79 11.88
CA LEU A 12 -2.04 -8.74 11.78
C LEU A 12 -2.68 -10.13 11.79
N GLN A 13 -3.93 -10.18 12.24
CA GLN A 13 -4.83 -11.31 11.99
C GLN A 13 -5.99 -10.89 11.10
N LEU A 14 -6.31 -11.72 10.12
CA LEU A 14 -7.42 -11.54 9.19
C LEU A 14 -8.67 -12.17 9.78
N LYS A 15 -9.58 -11.33 10.30
CA LYS A 15 -10.82 -11.78 10.98
C LYS A 15 -11.79 -12.54 10.08
N LEU A 16 -11.75 -12.27 8.78
CA LEU A 16 -12.65 -12.86 7.79
C LEU A 16 -12.08 -14.12 7.12
N VAL A 17 -10.88 -14.56 7.52
CA VAL A 17 -10.20 -15.71 6.93
C VAL A 17 -10.10 -16.83 7.95
N CYS A 18 -10.72 -17.97 7.63
CA CYS A 18 -10.79 -19.13 8.53
C CYS A 18 -9.56 -20.04 8.47
N LEU A 19 -8.62 -19.80 7.55
CA LEU A 19 -7.37 -20.56 7.51
C LEU A 19 -6.58 -20.35 8.82
N PRO A 20 -5.97 -21.42 9.36
CA PRO A 20 -5.03 -21.29 10.47
C PRO A 20 -3.97 -20.22 10.15
N GLN A 21 -3.74 -19.31 11.10
CA GLN A 21 -2.92 -18.13 10.87
C GLN A 21 -2.06 -17.78 12.09
N LYS A 22 -0.85 -17.27 11.82
CA LYS A 22 0.05 -16.73 12.83
C LYS A 22 0.44 -15.30 12.46
N ALA A 23 0.11 -14.35 13.33
CA ALA A 23 0.63 -13.00 13.27
C ALA A 23 2.06 -12.98 13.81
N ILE A 24 2.98 -12.37 13.07
CA ILE A 24 4.40 -12.24 13.43
C ILE A 24 4.76 -10.77 13.38
N ILE A 25 5.19 -10.19 14.49
CA ILE A 25 5.68 -8.82 14.52
C ILE A 25 7.00 -8.75 13.76
N LYS A 26 7.12 -7.82 12.79
CA LYS A 26 8.27 -7.72 11.87
C LYS A 26 8.49 -9.01 11.09
N GLY A 27 7.39 -9.59 10.61
CA GLY A 27 7.36 -10.89 9.96
C GLY A 27 8.24 -10.95 8.70
N ASP A 28 8.42 -9.83 8.02
CA ASP A 28 9.28 -9.68 6.84
C ASP A 28 10.78 -9.92 7.15
N SER A 29 11.24 -9.57 8.35
CA SER A 29 12.62 -9.83 8.79
C SER A 29 12.86 -11.25 9.30
N ILE A 30 11.80 -12.05 9.48
CA ILE A 30 11.85 -13.37 10.13
C ILE A 30 11.45 -14.49 9.17
N SER A 31 10.48 -14.26 8.28
CA SER A 31 9.90 -15.27 7.40
C SER A 31 10.14 -14.93 5.93
N TYR A 32 10.78 -15.85 5.20
CA TYR A 32 10.99 -15.70 3.75
C TYR A 32 9.68 -15.56 2.97
N SER A 33 8.60 -16.24 3.38
CA SER A 33 7.30 -16.12 2.71
C SER A 33 6.71 -14.71 2.89
N ILE A 34 6.85 -14.12 4.09
CA ILE A 34 6.40 -12.75 4.36
C ILE A 34 7.29 -11.75 3.61
N ALA A 35 8.61 -11.94 3.61
CA ALA A 35 9.55 -11.10 2.86
C ALA A 35 9.26 -11.11 1.34
N ALA A 36 9.02 -12.29 0.77
CA ALA A 36 8.66 -12.41 -0.64
C ALA A 36 7.34 -11.69 -0.95
N ALA A 37 6.32 -11.86 -0.08
CA ALA A 37 5.05 -11.18 -0.23
C ALA A 37 5.20 -9.65 -0.13
N SER A 38 6.04 -9.12 0.76
CA SER A 38 6.25 -7.68 0.93
C SER A 38 6.94 -7.06 -0.30
N VAL A 39 7.91 -7.76 -0.91
CA VAL A 39 8.56 -7.34 -2.17
C VAL A 39 7.53 -7.28 -3.30
N ILE A 40 6.75 -8.35 -3.51
CA ILE A 40 5.73 -8.40 -4.56
C ILE A 40 4.72 -7.26 -4.38
N ALA A 41 4.20 -7.09 -3.16
CA ALA A 41 3.22 -6.06 -2.86
C ALA A 41 3.77 -4.64 -3.10
N LYS A 42 5.01 -4.38 -2.69
CA LYS A 42 5.66 -3.08 -2.84
C LYS A 42 5.94 -2.76 -4.32
N THR A 43 6.54 -3.69 -5.05
CA THR A 43 6.86 -3.51 -6.47
C THR A 43 5.60 -3.29 -7.30
N TYR A 44 4.55 -4.09 -7.06
CA TYR A 44 3.27 -3.89 -7.73
C TYR A 44 2.67 -2.52 -7.42
N ARG A 45 2.61 -2.15 -6.12
CA ARG A 45 2.03 -0.86 -5.71
C ARG A 45 2.80 0.32 -6.32
N ASP A 46 4.12 0.25 -6.35
CA ASP A 46 4.93 1.35 -6.87
C ASP A 46 4.79 1.52 -8.39
N GLY A 47 4.65 0.40 -9.12
CA GLY A 47 4.29 0.41 -10.55
C GLY A 47 2.93 1.02 -10.80
N LEU A 48 1.90 0.58 -10.05
CA LEU A 48 0.56 1.15 -10.13
C LEU A 48 0.55 2.66 -9.87
N MET A 49 1.29 3.16 -8.88
CA MET A 49 1.35 4.60 -8.62
C MET A 49 2.02 5.37 -9.76
N THR A 50 2.99 4.77 -10.46
CA THR A 50 3.59 5.36 -11.67
C THR A 50 2.58 5.40 -12.83
N GLU A 51 1.78 4.35 -13.01
CA GLU A 51 0.71 4.35 -14.03
C GLU A 51 -0.35 5.41 -13.73
N LEU A 52 -0.78 5.52 -12.47
CA LEU A 52 -1.78 6.51 -12.04
C LEU A 52 -1.26 7.94 -12.14
N ASP A 53 0.04 8.16 -12.07
CA ASP A 53 0.66 9.47 -12.32
C ASP A 53 0.32 9.97 -13.72
N SER A 54 0.35 9.11 -14.74
CA SER A 54 -0.02 9.49 -16.11
C SER A 54 -1.49 9.92 -16.25
N GLN A 55 -2.38 9.40 -15.38
CA GLN A 55 -3.80 9.74 -15.36
C GLN A 55 -4.09 10.99 -14.54
N PHE A 56 -3.26 11.28 -13.53
CA PHE A 56 -3.40 12.41 -12.63
C PHE A 56 -2.04 13.14 -12.44
N PRO A 57 -1.47 13.71 -13.51
CA PRO A 57 -0.09 14.20 -13.53
C PRO A 57 0.17 15.35 -12.56
N GLN A 58 -0.87 16.06 -12.14
CA GLN A 58 -0.76 17.18 -11.21
C GLN A 58 -0.36 16.78 -9.79
N TYR A 59 -0.48 15.50 -9.40
CA TYR A 59 -0.19 15.07 -8.03
C TYR A 59 1.20 14.51 -7.80
N GLY A 60 1.94 14.07 -8.82
CA GLY A 60 3.31 13.52 -8.66
C GLY A 60 3.38 12.12 -8.03
N PHE A 61 2.36 11.29 -8.24
CA PHE A 61 2.27 9.93 -7.71
C PHE A 61 3.46 9.04 -8.06
N ALA A 62 4.12 9.26 -9.21
CA ALA A 62 5.30 8.51 -9.61
C ALA A 62 6.47 8.70 -8.63
N GLU A 63 6.58 9.85 -7.97
CA GLU A 63 7.68 10.16 -7.05
C GLU A 63 7.41 9.65 -5.64
N HIS A 64 6.29 10.07 -5.06
CA HIS A 64 6.00 9.84 -3.63
C HIS A 64 4.96 8.73 -3.40
N LYS A 65 4.49 8.04 -4.43
CA LYS A 65 3.64 6.83 -4.32
C LYS A 65 2.37 7.04 -3.46
N GLY A 66 1.84 8.25 -3.47
CA GLY A 66 0.68 8.68 -2.68
C GLY A 66 0.94 8.92 -1.18
N TYR A 67 2.18 8.82 -0.70
CA TYR A 67 2.54 9.28 0.64
C TYR A 67 2.35 10.79 0.74
N GLY A 68 2.10 11.30 1.96
CA GLY A 68 1.91 12.72 2.23
C GLY A 68 3.22 13.50 2.18
N ALA A 69 3.92 13.49 1.04
CA ALA A 69 5.08 14.35 0.80
C ALA A 69 4.66 15.83 0.76
N ALA A 70 5.62 16.75 0.91
CA ALA A 70 5.33 18.18 0.83
C ALA A 70 4.76 18.58 -0.54
N SER A 71 5.33 18.05 -1.62
CA SER A 71 4.83 18.22 -3.00
C SER A 71 3.40 17.73 -3.16
N HIS A 72 3.10 16.54 -2.65
CA HIS A 72 1.75 15.96 -2.74
C HIS A 72 0.70 16.81 -2.03
N ARG A 73 0.99 17.30 -0.81
CA ARG A 73 0.07 18.19 -0.08
C ARG A 73 -0.12 19.52 -0.77
N ALA A 74 0.92 20.06 -1.40
CA ALA A 74 0.83 21.28 -2.20
C ALA A 74 -0.10 21.08 -3.41
N ALA A 75 0.05 19.97 -4.14
CA ALA A 75 -0.83 19.61 -5.25
C ALA A 75 -2.29 19.43 -4.81
N ILE A 76 -2.55 18.77 -3.68
CA ILE A 76 -3.92 18.64 -3.13
C ILE A 76 -4.50 20.03 -2.78
N LYS A 77 -3.69 20.94 -2.22
CA LYS A 77 -4.14 22.29 -1.89
C LYS A 77 -4.47 23.12 -3.14
N GLU A 78 -3.70 22.93 -4.22
CA GLU A 78 -3.86 23.67 -5.47
C GLU A 78 -5.01 23.13 -6.34
N TYR A 79 -5.08 21.81 -6.51
CA TYR A 79 -6.01 21.16 -7.44
C TYR A 79 -7.21 20.47 -6.77
N GLY A 80 -7.24 20.44 -5.43
CA GLY A 80 -8.18 19.63 -4.66
C GLY A 80 -7.86 18.12 -4.70
N PRO A 81 -8.55 17.28 -3.91
CA PRO A 81 -8.33 15.84 -3.92
C PRO A 81 -9.00 15.15 -5.12
N CYS A 82 -8.27 14.28 -5.83
CA CYS A 82 -8.82 13.41 -6.87
C CYS A 82 -9.55 12.15 -6.30
N PRO A 83 -10.24 11.36 -7.14
CA PRO A 83 -10.97 10.16 -6.71
C PRO A 83 -10.13 9.09 -5.98
N LEU A 84 -8.82 9.06 -6.22
CA LEU A 84 -7.89 8.11 -5.57
C LEU A 84 -7.57 8.49 -4.12
N HIS A 85 -7.81 9.75 -3.75
CA HIS A 85 -7.46 10.24 -2.43
C HIS A 85 -8.39 9.68 -1.35
N ARG A 86 -7.79 9.26 -0.25
CA ARG A 86 -8.51 8.79 0.94
C ARG A 86 -9.00 9.99 1.73
N LYS A 87 -10.22 10.45 1.43
CA LYS A 87 -10.85 11.64 2.02
C LYS A 87 -10.95 11.64 3.55
N THR A 88 -10.89 10.48 4.20
CA THR A 88 -10.89 10.35 5.66
C THR A 88 -9.53 10.63 6.30
N PHE A 89 -8.47 10.80 5.50
CA PHE A 89 -7.12 11.06 6.00
C PHE A 89 -6.95 12.56 6.26
N ARG A 90 -6.37 12.91 7.41
CA ARG A 90 -6.21 14.28 7.93
C ARG A 90 -5.63 15.30 6.94
N SER A 91 -4.81 14.88 5.98
CA SER A 91 -4.09 15.78 5.07
C SER A 91 -4.73 15.88 3.68
N VAL A 92 -5.98 15.42 3.52
CA VAL A 92 -6.68 15.35 2.22
C VAL A 92 -7.87 16.31 2.17
N LEU A 93 -8.69 16.32 3.23
CA LEU A 93 -9.82 17.24 3.42
C LEU A 93 -9.61 18.10 4.67
#